data_AF-A0A2X4WTQ6-F1
#
_entry.id   AF-A0A2X4WTQ6-F1
#
_cell.length_a   1.000
_cell.length_b   1.000
_cell.length_c   1.000
_cell.angle_alpha   90.00
_cell.angle_beta   90.00
_cell.angle_gamma   90.00
#
_symmetry.space_group_name_H-M   'P 1'
#
loop_
_entity.id
_entity.type
_entity.pdbx_description
1 polymer ?
#
loop_
_entity_poly.entity_id
_entity_poly.type
_entity_poly.pdbx_seq_one_letter_code
_entity_poly.pdbx_strand_id
1 'polypeptide(L)'
;MARLGVQFLAVGDDFRFGASRAGDFLLLQTAGAEYGFAVSSTQTFCEGGMRISSTAVRQALAEDNLALAESLLGHPFTISGRVVHGDELGRTIGFPDGKFTAAPSGLPGERGLCGGSHRAWR
;
A
#
# COMPACT_ATOMS: atom_id res chain seq x y z
N MET A 1 13.36 17.84 -22.69
CA MET A 1 12.89 17.02 -21.55
C MET A 1 13.07 15.56 -21.90
N ALA A 2 13.80 14.80 -21.09
CA ALA A 2 13.99 13.37 -21.32
C ALA A 2 12.74 12.58 -20.90
N ARG A 3 12.31 11.62 -21.71
CA ARG A 3 11.21 10.70 -21.41
C ARG A 3 11.76 9.44 -20.73
N LEU A 4 10.95 8.83 -19.85
CA LEU A 4 11.32 7.65 -19.05
C LEU A 4 11.56 6.35 -19.87
N GLY A 5 11.21 6.30 -21.16
CA GLY A 5 11.42 5.10 -22.00
C GLY A 5 10.75 3.85 -21.45
N VAL A 6 9.54 3.98 -20.91
CA VAL A 6 8.82 2.93 -20.20
C VAL A 6 8.52 1.75 -21.14
N GLN A 7 8.92 0.54 -20.74
CA GLN A 7 8.61 -0.71 -21.43
C GLN A 7 7.49 -1.51 -20.74
N PHE A 8 7.32 -1.28 -19.44
CA PHE A 8 6.33 -1.98 -18.61
C PHE A 8 5.79 -1.07 -17.51
N LEU A 9 4.48 -1.12 -17.29
CA LEU A 9 3.77 -0.35 -16.29
C LEU A 9 2.93 -1.27 -15.40
N ALA A 10 3.23 -1.29 -14.10
CA ALA A 10 2.42 -1.98 -13.10
C ALA A 10 1.56 -0.97 -12.33
N VAL A 11 0.25 -1.18 -12.27
CA VAL A 11 -0.70 -0.28 -11.58
C VAL A 11 -1.69 -1.08 -10.75
N GLY A 12 -2.17 -0.51 -9.64
CA GLY A 12 -3.26 -1.10 -8.88
C GLY A 12 -4.56 -1.20 -9.68
N ASP A 13 -5.45 -2.10 -9.29
CA ASP A 13 -6.78 -2.29 -9.90
C ASP A 13 -7.65 -1.01 -9.91
N ASP A 14 -7.53 -0.15 -8.89
CA ASP A 14 -8.27 1.12 -8.79
C ASP A 14 -7.48 2.34 -9.31
N PHE A 15 -6.46 2.11 -10.15
CA PHE A 15 -5.64 3.20 -10.66
C PHE A 15 -6.41 4.09 -11.65
N ARG A 16 -6.39 5.40 -11.39
CA ARG A 16 -6.97 6.44 -12.25
C ARG A 16 -5.98 7.57 -12.46
N PHE A 17 -5.93 8.14 -13.66
CA PHE A 17 -5.01 9.22 -14.02
C PHE A 17 -5.65 10.24 -14.96
N GLY A 18 -4.91 11.29 -15.31
CA GLY A 18 -5.40 12.37 -16.18
C GLY A 18 -6.37 13.32 -15.47
N ALA A 19 -6.80 14.36 -16.20
CA ALA A 19 -7.75 15.34 -15.68
C ALA A 19 -9.06 14.64 -15.27
N SER A 20 -9.57 14.98 -14.09
CA SER A 20 -10.82 14.43 -13.54
C SER A 20 -10.88 12.90 -13.45
N ARG A 21 -9.73 12.21 -13.30
CA ARG A 21 -9.65 10.73 -13.23
C ARG A 21 -10.20 10.03 -14.49
N ALA A 22 -10.20 10.72 -15.63
CA ALA A 22 -10.75 10.21 -16.88
C ALA A 22 -9.95 9.04 -17.47
N GLY A 23 -8.66 8.95 -17.15
CA GLY A 23 -7.81 7.83 -17.55
C GLY A 23 -7.98 6.64 -16.61
N ASP A 24 -8.08 5.45 -17.19
CA ASP A 24 -8.24 4.18 -16.50
C ASP A 24 -7.32 3.08 -17.07
N PHE A 25 -7.41 1.88 -16.50
CA PHE A 25 -6.62 0.74 -16.94
C PHE A 25 -6.84 0.37 -18.41
N LEU A 26 -8.06 0.54 -18.92
CA LEU A 26 -8.37 0.24 -20.32
C LEU A 26 -7.65 1.23 -21.25
N LEU A 27 -7.67 2.52 -20.89
CA LEU A 27 -6.94 3.56 -21.61
C LEU A 27 -5.43 3.27 -21.61
N LEU A 28 -4.86 2.81 -20.49
CA LEU A 28 -3.46 2.41 -20.41
C LEU A 28 -3.14 1.21 -21.31
N GLN A 29 -4.00 0.20 -21.37
CA GLN A 29 -3.78 -0.93 -22.26
C GLN A 29 -3.80 -0.52 -23.73
N THR A 30 -4.76 0.33 -24.12
CA THR A 30 -4.84 0.87 -25.49
C THR A 30 -3.59 1.67 -25.83
N ALA A 31 -3.18 2.58 -24.93
CA ALA A 31 -1.96 3.35 -25.10
C ALA A 31 -0.70 2.45 -25.12
N GLY A 32 -0.67 1.39 -24.31
CA GLY A 32 0.42 0.42 -24.29
C GLY A 32 0.59 -0.30 -25.62
N ALA A 33 -0.52 -0.70 -26.25
CA ALA A 33 -0.51 -1.28 -27.59
C ALA A 33 -0.04 -0.29 -28.67
N GLU A 34 -0.40 0.99 -28.56
CA GLU A 34 -0.01 2.04 -29.51
C GLU A 34 1.47 2.45 -29.36
N TYR A 35 1.96 2.58 -28.13
CA TYR A 35 3.29 3.13 -27.83
C TYR A 35 4.34 2.07 -27.46
N GLY A 36 3.98 0.79 -27.45
CA GLY A 36 4.92 -0.33 -27.27
C GLY A 36 5.34 -0.57 -25.82
N PHE A 37 4.43 -0.40 -24.86
CA PHE A 37 4.65 -0.79 -23.46
C PHE A 37 3.55 -1.73 -22.95
N ALA A 38 3.93 -2.68 -22.12
CA ALA A 38 2.99 -3.60 -21.50
C ALA A 38 2.44 -3.01 -20.19
N VAL A 39 1.19 -3.33 -19.87
CA VAL A 39 0.52 -2.86 -18.64
C VAL A 39 -0.01 -4.07 -17.88
N SER A 40 0.26 -4.11 -16.58
CA SER A 40 -0.26 -5.15 -15.68
C SER A 40 -0.98 -4.53 -14.50
N SER A 41 -2.12 -5.10 -14.14
CA SER A 41 -2.80 -4.77 -12.90
C SER A 41 -2.19 -5.57 -11.74
N THR A 42 -1.83 -4.90 -10.65
CA THR A 42 -1.49 -5.57 -9.39
C THR A 42 -2.77 -5.89 -8.65
N GLN A 43 -2.88 -7.15 -8.21
CA GLN A 43 -4.05 -7.60 -7.47
C GLN A 43 -4.10 -6.93 -6.09
N THR A 44 -5.31 -6.61 -5.64
CA THR A 44 -5.52 -6.16 -4.27
C THR A 44 -5.17 -7.29 -3.30
N PHE A 45 -4.21 -7.02 -2.41
CA PHE A 45 -3.83 -7.92 -1.33
C PHE A 45 -4.73 -7.73 -0.12
N CYS A 46 -5.01 -8.84 0.56
CA CYS A 46 -5.76 -8.86 1.81
C CYS A 46 -5.02 -9.60 2.90
N GLU A 47 -5.10 -9.06 4.11
CA GLU A 47 -4.65 -9.70 5.34
C GLU A 47 -5.85 -9.86 6.26
N GLY A 48 -6.13 -11.08 6.72
CA GLY A 48 -7.28 -11.36 7.60
C GLY A 48 -8.65 -10.99 7.00
N GLY A 49 -8.78 -10.93 5.66
CA GLY A 49 -10.00 -10.52 4.96
C GLY A 49 -10.17 -9.01 4.79
N MET A 50 -9.19 -8.20 5.22
CA MET A 50 -9.20 -6.75 5.07
C MET A 50 -8.28 -6.30 3.94
N ARG A 51 -8.77 -5.41 3.08
CA ARG A 51 -7.97 -4.81 1.99
C ARG A 51 -6.81 -4.02 2.55
N ILE A 52 -5.59 -4.40 2.17
CA ILE A 52 -4.40 -3.60 2.47
C ILE A 52 -4.43 -2.37 1.56
N SER A 53 -4.52 -1.18 2.17
CA SER A 53 -4.51 0.10 1.47
C SER A 53 -3.98 1.20 2.37
N SER A 54 -3.43 2.27 1.81
CA SER A 54 -3.00 3.42 2.61
C SER A 54 -4.14 4.07 3.39
N THR A 55 -5.39 3.95 2.93
CA THR A 55 -6.56 4.41 3.68
C THR A 55 -6.79 3.57 4.92
N ALA A 56 -6.75 2.24 4.81
CA ALA A 56 -6.87 1.35 5.95
C ALA A 56 -5.75 1.57 6.98
N VAL A 57 -4.50 1.74 6.51
CA VAL A 57 -3.36 2.06 7.39
C VAL A 57 -3.59 3.39 8.13
N ARG A 58 -4.02 4.45 7.43
CA ARG A 58 -4.30 5.75 8.07
C ARG A 58 -5.45 5.67 9.07
N GLN A 59 -6.49 4.87 8.81
CA GLN A 59 -7.58 4.65 9.75
C GLN A 59 -7.10 3.92 11.00
N ALA A 60 -6.33 2.83 10.83
CA ALA A 60 -5.73 2.11 11.96
C ALA A 60 -4.85 3.02 12.83
N LEU A 61 -4.04 3.89 12.22
CA LEU A 61 -3.23 4.87 12.94
C LEU A 61 -4.09 5.96 13.63
N ALA A 62 -5.17 6.42 12.99
CA ALA A 62 -6.08 7.41 13.57
C ALA A 62 -6.87 6.85 14.78
N GLU A 63 -7.06 5.53 14.82
CA GLU A 63 -7.74 4.79 15.89
C GLU A 63 -6.76 4.26 16.95
N ASP A 64 -5.48 4.65 16.89
CA ASP A 64 -4.39 4.18 17.78
C ASP A 64 -4.17 2.65 17.75
N ASN A 65 -4.60 1.99 16.68
CA ASN A 65 -4.49 0.54 16.50
C ASN A 65 -3.18 0.16 15.81
N LEU A 66 -2.07 0.24 16.54
CA LEU A 66 -0.73 -0.04 16.02
C LEU A 66 -0.53 -1.51 15.59
N ALA A 67 -1.21 -2.46 16.23
CA ALA A 67 -1.13 -3.87 15.87
C ALA A 67 -1.74 -4.15 14.49
N LEU A 68 -2.89 -3.50 14.19
CA LEU A 68 -3.50 -3.56 12.86
C LEU A 68 -2.64 -2.82 11.84
N ALA A 69 -2.05 -1.67 12.19
CA ALA A 69 -1.15 -0.97 11.29
C ALA A 69 0.08 -1.82 10.92
N GLU A 70 0.66 -2.53 11.89
CA GLU A 70 1.78 -3.45 11.68
C GLU A 70 1.40 -4.63 10.77
N SER A 71 0.24 -5.26 11.00
CA SER A 71 -0.21 -6.37 10.15
C SER A 71 -0.48 -5.93 8.71
N LEU A 72 -1.04 -4.73 8.52
CA LEU A 72 -1.29 -4.17 7.18
C LEU A 72 0.01 -3.75 6.46
N LEU A 73 1.03 -3.28 7.19
CA LEU A 73 2.32 -2.86 6.63
C LEU A 73 3.31 -4.02 6.44
N GLY A 74 3.13 -5.12 7.20
CA GLY A 74 4.09 -6.21 7.30
C GLY A 74 5.34 -5.86 8.12
N HIS A 75 5.36 -4.70 8.77
CA HIS A 75 6.42 -4.26 9.67
C HIS A 75 5.87 -3.21 10.67
N PRO A 76 6.54 -3.00 11.82
CA PRO A 76 6.15 -1.95 12.76
C PRO A 76 6.14 -0.56 12.11
N PHE A 77 5.12 0.24 12.42
CA PHE A 77 5.05 1.62 11.93
C PHE A 77 6.16 2.48 12.56
N THR A 78 6.88 3.25 11.75
CA THR A 78 7.96 4.13 12.20
C THR A 78 7.83 5.52 11.59
N ILE A 79 8.02 6.56 12.39
CA ILE A 79 8.12 7.94 11.93
C ILE A 79 9.53 8.47 12.20
N SER A 80 10.08 9.24 11.26
CA SER A 80 11.38 9.91 11.40
C SER A 80 11.22 11.37 11.08
N GLY A 81 11.76 12.25 11.93
CA GLY A 81 11.67 13.70 11.76
C GLY A 81 12.73 14.42 12.58
N ARG A 82 13.14 15.61 12.10
CA ARG A 82 13.97 16.52 12.89
C ARG A 82 13.11 17.08 14.01
N VAL A 83 13.52 16.88 15.27
CA VAL A 83 12.90 17.56 16.41
C VAL A 83 13.21 19.04 16.27
N VAL A 84 12.21 19.82 15.85
CA VAL A 84 12.26 21.27 15.94
C VAL A 84 11.79 21.62 17.34
N HIS A 85 12.62 22.36 18.09
CA HIS A 85 12.24 22.84 19.42
C HIS A 85 11.09 23.85 19.30
N GLY A 86 9.86 23.33 19.29
CA GLY A 86 8.61 24.05 19.26
C GLY A 86 7.54 23.12 19.79
N ASP A 87 7.04 23.45 20.97
CA ASP A 87 6.10 22.70 21.82
C ASP A 87 6.56 21.32 22.30
N GLU A 88 6.56 21.18 23.63
CA GLU A 88 6.94 20.00 24.43
C GLU A 88 5.97 18.81 24.25
N LEU A 89 5.37 18.63 23.06
CA LEU A 89 4.46 17.52 22.76
C LEU A 89 5.15 16.16 22.84
N GLY A 90 6.46 16.09 22.57
CA GLY A 90 7.23 14.84 22.60
C GLY A 90 7.37 14.20 23.98
N ARG A 91 7.05 14.89 25.08
CA ARG A 91 7.07 14.31 26.44
C ARG A 91 5.74 13.68 26.86
N THR A 92 4.63 14.06 26.21
CA THR A 92 3.29 13.56 26.54
C THR A 92 2.94 12.30 25.76
N ILE A 93 3.39 12.21 24.50
CA ILE A 93 3.44 10.94 23.76
C ILE A 93 4.68 10.19 24.23
N GLY A 94 4.53 9.37 25.27
CA GLY A 94 5.59 8.53 25.79
C GLY A 94 6.20 7.67 24.69
N PHE A 95 7.31 8.15 24.12
CA PHE A 95 8.25 7.38 23.34
C PHE A 95 9.35 6.91 24.31
N PRO A 96 9.16 5.81 25.05
CA PRO A 96 10.29 5.11 25.61
C PRO A 96 11.05 4.47 24.46
N ASP A 97 12.38 4.62 24.45
CA ASP A 97 13.32 3.96 23.54
C ASP A 97 13.37 2.43 23.77
N GLY A 98 12.22 1.78 23.63
CA GLY A 98 12.01 0.36 23.86
C GLY A 98 11.86 -0.36 22.54
N LYS A 99 12.94 -1.00 22.10
CA LYS A 99 12.92 -2.10 21.13
C LYS A 99 11.89 -3.16 21.56
N PHE A 100 10.68 -3.13 21.00
CA PHE A 100 9.71 -4.20 21.17
C PHE A 100 10.04 -5.31 20.18
N THR A 101 10.82 -6.30 20.63
CA THR A 101 11.02 -7.53 19.87
C THR A 101 9.89 -8.48 20.25
N ALA A 102 8.76 -8.40 19.54
CA ALA A 102 7.77 -9.46 19.60
C ALA A 102 8.34 -10.66 18.82
N ALA A 103 8.62 -11.76 19.52
CA ALA A 103 8.96 -13.02 18.88
C ALA A 103 7.76 -13.50 18.05
N PRO A 104 7.93 -13.95 16.79
CA PRO A 104 6.81 -14.47 16.02
C PRO A 104 6.39 -15.82 16.59
N SER A 105 5.22 -15.88 17.22
CA SER A 105 4.43 -17.12 17.33
C SER A 105 3.60 -17.29 16.05
N GLY A 106 3.52 -18.55 15.57
CA GLY A 106 3.03 -18.97 14.24
C GLY A 106 1.72 -18.33 13.77
N LEU A 107 1.39 -18.32 12.47
CA LEU A 107 1.46 -19.38 11.45
C LEU A 107 1.48 -18.71 10.05
N PRO A 108 1.87 -19.41 8.97
CA PRO A 108 1.69 -18.87 7.62
C PRO A 108 0.18 -18.83 7.31
N GLY A 109 -0.43 -17.66 7.50
CA GLY A 109 -1.76 -17.36 6.98
C GLY A 109 -1.70 -17.34 5.46
N GLU A 110 -2.38 -18.30 4.85
CA GLU A 110 -2.62 -18.35 3.42
C GLU A 110 -3.15 -17.00 2.91
N ARG A 111 -2.28 -16.28 2.18
CA ARG A 111 -2.56 -14.95 1.63
C ARG A 111 -3.71 -15.03 0.63
N GLY A 112 -4.87 -14.57 1.04
CA GLY A 112 -6.07 -14.50 0.21
C GLY A 112 -6.06 -13.27 -0.68
N LEU A 113 -6.29 -13.47 -1.98
CA LEU A 113 -6.58 -12.40 -2.92
C LEU A 113 -8.02 -11.93 -2.71
N CYS A 114 -8.25 -10.63 -2.55
CA CYS A 114 -9.62 -10.10 -2.52
C CYS A 114 -10.10 -9.82 -3.95
N GLY A 115 -11.03 -10.65 -4.43
CA GLY A 115 -11.75 -10.39 -5.66
C GLY A 115 -12.09 -11.67 -6.43
N GLY A 116 -13.28 -12.22 -6.15
CA GLY A 116 -13.90 -13.18 -7.03
C GLY A 116 -14.37 -12.50 -8.32
N SER A 117 -13.68 -12.76 -9.42
CA SER A 117 -14.33 -13.23 -10.63
C SER A 117 -13.35 -14.18 -11.33
N HIS A 118 -13.76 -15.44 -11.42
CA HIS A 118 -13.05 -16.51 -12.09
C HIS A 118 -12.69 -16.08 -13.52
N ARG A 119 -11.42 -16.28 -13.90
CA ARG A 119 -11.09 -17.00 -15.13
C ARG A 119 -9.68 -17.57 -15.02
N ALA A 120 -9.63 -18.90 -14.96
CA ALA A 120 -8.43 -19.69 -15.06
C ALA A 120 -7.70 -19.35 -16.36
N TRP A 121 -6.41 -19.04 -16.27
CA TRP A 121 -5.53 -19.02 -17.43
C TRP A 121 -4.79 -20.36 -17.48
N ARG A 122 -5.16 -21.13 -18.50
CA ARG A 122 -4.40 -22.24 -19.07
C ARG A 122 -3.45 -21.68 -20.13
#